data_AF-A0A3D4C021-F1
#
_entry.id   AF-A0A3D4C021-F1
#
_cell.length_a   1.000
_cell.length_b   1.000
_cell.length_c   1.000
_cell.angle_alpha   90.00
_cell.angle_beta   90.00
_cell.angle_gamma   90.00
#
_symmetry.space_group_name_H-M   'P 1'
#
loop_
_entity.id
_entity.type
_entity.pdbx_description
1 polymer ?
#
loop_
_entity_poly.entity_id
_entity_poly.type
_entity_poly.pdbx_seq_one_letter_code
_entity_poly.pdbx_strand_id
1 'polypeptide(L)'
;MNEENNNSQSCYFFEFGLFVTGETEEDHLPSLLKNLINIGICKVIVKERIPQLSPITSKKRLVKIAGSNNKITTKEEDKIVFPARKYLSENPCRYLLLIDDLENDRASQSQQVFERYRNALDTCLSQEQKNRASVHFLANMIEAYYFADSHAINKALGTSLEDHSEDVEKIPHPKNELKKIYPGFDEKEDGGKILKLLRVEHILARPHTCAYLRTLFYWCYQVLQKHPDSEILEPFQAEQYHFRGGILSEVTRKQLDNMAENPTA
;
A
#
# COMPACT_ATOMS: atom_id res chain seq x y z
N MET A 1 15.79 39.82 -6.79
CA MET A 1 15.41 38.88 -7.86
C MET A 1 15.83 37.51 -7.37
N ASN A 2 14.91 36.79 -6.75
CA ASN A 2 15.16 35.44 -6.26
C ASN A 2 14.82 34.51 -7.41
N GLU A 3 15.83 33.86 -7.96
CA GLU A 3 15.65 32.75 -8.89
C GLU A 3 14.98 31.61 -8.11
N GLU A 4 13.67 31.46 -8.30
CA GLU A 4 12.98 30.21 -8.04
C GLU A 4 13.54 29.17 -9.00
N ASN A 5 14.54 28.42 -8.54
CA ASN A 5 15.02 27.22 -9.19
C ASN A 5 13.91 26.16 -9.13
N ASN A 6 12.90 26.26 -10.00
CA ASN A 6 12.00 25.17 -10.36
C ASN A 6 12.78 24.15 -11.20
N ASN A 7 13.76 23.50 -10.59
CA ASN A 7 14.43 22.37 -11.19
C ASN A 7 13.58 21.13 -10.87
N SER A 8 12.42 21.00 -11.54
CA SER A 8 11.60 19.80 -11.46
C SER A 8 12.37 18.66 -12.14
N GLN A 9 13.21 17.98 -11.36
CA GLN A 9 14.00 16.88 -11.85
C GLN A 9 13.06 15.80 -12.37
N SER A 10 13.07 15.61 -13.68
CA SER A 10 12.29 14.58 -14.35
C SER A 10 12.76 13.19 -13.93
N CYS A 11 11.83 12.34 -13.51
CA CYS A 11 12.10 10.97 -13.08
C CYS A 11 11.83 9.98 -14.20
N TYR A 12 12.89 9.34 -14.69
CA TYR A 12 12.80 8.27 -15.70
C TYR A 12 12.73 6.86 -15.07
N PHE A 13 13.01 6.77 -13.77
CA PHE A 13 12.94 5.51 -13.03
C PHE A 13 12.48 5.75 -11.60
N PHE A 14 11.47 5.00 -11.16
CA PHE A 14 10.82 5.15 -9.85
C PHE A 14 11.23 4.02 -8.91
N GLU A 15 11.45 4.34 -7.63
CA GLU A 15 11.69 3.33 -6.61
C GLU A 15 10.64 3.45 -5.51
N PHE A 16 9.85 2.39 -5.32
CA PHE A 16 8.91 2.28 -4.21
C PHE A 16 9.56 1.52 -3.05
N GLY A 17 9.82 2.21 -1.95
CA GLY A 17 10.24 1.61 -0.70
C GLY A 17 9.03 1.17 0.12
N LEU A 18 8.95 -0.11 0.47
CA LEU A 18 7.87 -0.65 1.29
C LEU A 18 8.24 -0.63 2.76
N PHE A 19 7.36 -0.06 3.58
CA PHE A 19 7.35 -0.21 5.03
C PHE A 19 6.17 -1.09 5.38
N VAL A 20 6.43 -2.29 5.85
CA VAL A 20 5.40 -3.33 6.04
C VAL A 20 5.28 -3.71 7.50
N THR A 21 4.11 -4.20 7.93
CA THR A 21 3.89 -4.57 9.34
C THR A 21 4.06 -6.06 9.64
N GLY A 22 3.82 -6.94 8.66
CA GLY A 22 3.94 -8.38 8.83
C GLY A 22 5.15 -8.99 8.12
N GLU A 23 5.46 -10.23 8.48
CA GLU A 23 6.61 -10.98 7.94
C GLU A 23 6.34 -11.50 6.53
N THR A 24 5.13 -11.98 6.24
CA THR A 24 4.75 -12.45 4.91
C THR A 24 4.85 -11.32 3.89
N GLU A 25 4.48 -10.10 4.27
CA GLU A 25 4.57 -8.91 3.43
C GLU A 25 6.04 -8.53 3.14
N GLU A 26 6.92 -8.67 4.14
CA GLU A 26 8.35 -8.42 3.98
C GLU A 26 8.97 -9.34 2.92
N ASP A 27 8.57 -10.60 2.89
CA ASP A 27 9.14 -11.57 1.96
C ASP A 27 8.43 -11.58 0.59
N HIS A 28 7.14 -11.22 0.52
CA HIS A 28 6.32 -11.53 -0.66
C HIS A 28 5.52 -10.38 -1.24
N LEU A 29 5.35 -9.24 -0.54
CA LEU A 29 4.55 -8.12 -1.05
C LEU A 29 5.04 -7.54 -2.39
N PRO A 30 6.34 -7.50 -2.72
CA PRO A 30 6.78 -7.12 -4.06
C PRO A 30 6.16 -7.98 -5.18
N SER A 31 5.84 -9.25 -4.91
CA SER A 31 5.18 -10.13 -5.89
C SER A 31 3.75 -9.69 -6.20
N LEU A 32 3.05 -9.07 -5.24
CA LEU A 32 1.73 -8.48 -5.49
C LEU A 32 1.84 -7.32 -6.48
N LEU A 33 2.89 -6.51 -6.37
CA LEU A 33 3.12 -5.31 -7.20
C LEU A 33 3.85 -5.61 -8.52
N LYS A 34 4.06 -6.88 -8.88
CA LYS A 34 4.85 -7.30 -10.05
C LYS A 34 4.39 -6.68 -11.37
N ASN A 35 3.09 -6.46 -11.56
CA ASN A 35 2.57 -5.87 -12.80
C ASN A 35 3.08 -4.44 -13.01
N LEU A 36 3.26 -3.67 -11.92
CA LEU A 36 3.84 -2.33 -11.99
C LEU A 36 5.33 -2.41 -12.32
N ILE A 37 6.05 -3.38 -11.74
CA ILE A 37 7.48 -3.61 -11.98
C ILE A 37 7.74 -4.03 -13.43
N ASN A 38 6.86 -4.86 -14.00
CA ASN A 38 6.98 -5.40 -15.35
C ASN A 38 6.89 -4.33 -16.45
N ILE A 39 6.42 -3.12 -16.14
CA ILE A 39 6.49 -1.96 -17.04
C ILE A 39 7.95 -1.59 -17.35
N GLY A 40 8.88 -1.88 -16.43
CA GLY A 40 10.31 -1.64 -16.61
C GLY A 40 10.81 -0.26 -16.17
N ILE A 41 9.91 0.59 -15.67
CA ILE A 41 10.22 1.97 -15.22
C ILE A 41 10.29 2.11 -13.70
N CYS A 42 10.03 1.04 -12.96
CA CYS A 42 10.09 1.08 -11.51
C CYS A 42 10.59 -0.21 -10.90
N LYS A 43 10.97 -0.13 -9.63
CA LYS A 43 11.19 -1.29 -8.77
C LYS A 43 10.54 -1.07 -7.41
N VAL A 44 10.23 -2.17 -6.75
CA VAL A 44 9.66 -2.20 -5.41
C VAL A 44 10.65 -2.92 -4.50
N ILE A 45 11.00 -2.33 -3.36
CA ILE A 45 11.96 -2.88 -2.42
C ILE A 45 11.41 -2.74 -1.01
N VAL A 46 11.41 -3.83 -0.23
CA VAL A 46 11.12 -3.73 1.21
C VAL A 46 12.28 -3.07 1.91
N LYS A 47 11.99 -1.99 2.63
CA LYS A 47 12.98 -1.21 3.35
C LYS A 47 13.01 -1.51 4.83
N GLU A 48 11.84 -1.60 5.44
CA GLU A 48 11.71 -1.79 6.88
C GLU A 48 10.46 -2.60 7.18
N ARG A 49 10.57 -3.54 8.13
CA ARG A 49 9.42 -4.07 8.85
C ARG A 49 9.19 -3.23 10.10
N ILE A 50 8.05 -2.55 10.15
CA ILE A 50 7.68 -1.62 11.21
C ILE A 50 6.63 -2.24 12.14
N PRO A 51 6.56 -1.81 13.42
CA PRO A 51 5.47 -2.26 14.27
C PRO A 51 4.12 -1.74 13.76
N GLN A 52 3.11 -2.60 13.82
CA GLN A 52 1.73 -2.21 13.58
C GLN A 52 1.26 -1.23 14.67
N LEU A 53 0.66 -0.10 14.29
CA LEU A 53 0.18 0.91 15.24
C LEU A 53 -1.28 0.69 15.59
N SER A 54 -1.64 0.78 16.87
CA SER A 54 -3.05 0.81 17.31
C SER A 54 -3.60 2.24 17.33
N PRO A 55 -4.90 2.48 17.52
CA PRO A 55 -5.40 3.83 17.81
C PRO A 55 -4.84 4.42 19.11
N ILE A 56 -4.88 5.75 19.22
CA ILE A 56 -4.55 6.45 20.47
C ILE A 56 -5.78 6.42 21.38
N THR A 57 -5.84 5.48 22.31
CA THR A 57 -7.00 5.31 23.21
C THR A 57 -6.94 6.17 24.47
N SER A 58 -5.79 6.78 24.81
CA SER A 58 -5.62 7.52 26.06
C SER A 58 -5.76 9.03 25.91
N LYS A 59 -6.74 9.62 26.62
CA LYS A 59 -6.98 11.07 26.67
C LYS A 59 -5.74 11.88 27.10
N LYS A 60 -4.93 11.36 28.03
CA LYS A 60 -3.67 12.01 28.48
C LYS A 60 -2.63 12.14 27.36
N ARG A 61 -2.56 11.19 26.43
CA ARG A 61 -1.62 11.21 25.30
C ARG A 61 -2.10 12.17 24.21
N LEU A 62 -3.42 12.25 23.98
CA LEU A 62 -4.04 13.26 23.12
C LEU A 62 -3.76 14.70 23.60
N VAL A 63 -3.86 14.98 24.90
CA VAL A 63 -3.58 16.31 25.47
C VAL A 63 -2.09 16.68 25.39
N LYS A 64 -1.18 15.71 25.54
CA LYS A 64 0.27 15.94 25.41
C LYS A 64 0.69 16.28 23.97
N ILE A 65 -0.01 15.71 22.97
CA ILE A 65 0.17 16.02 21.54
C ILE A 65 -0.36 17.42 21.20
N ALA A 66 -1.44 17.88 21.85
CA ALA A 66 -2.01 19.20 21.63
C ALA A 66 -1.19 20.34 22.29
N GLY A 67 -0.51 20.07 23.41
CA GLY A 67 0.17 21.09 24.22
C GLY A 67 1.70 21.11 24.20
N SER A 68 2.37 20.14 23.56
CA SER A 68 3.84 20.11 23.49
C SER A 68 4.32 19.96 22.05
N ASN A 69 5.38 20.68 21.68
CA ASN A 69 6.09 20.51 20.40
C ASN A 69 6.74 19.12 20.23
N ASN A 70 6.58 18.20 21.20
CA ASN A 70 7.02 16.81 21.12
C ASN A 70 5.85 15.94 20.67
N LYS A 71 5.55 15.97 19.36
CA LYS A 71 4.31 15.43 18.78
C LYS A 71 4.35 13.94 18.41
N ILE A 72 5.49 13.25 18.49
CA ILE A 72 5.60 11.83 18.16
C ILE A 72 6.24 11.08 19.34
N THR A 73 5.87 9.81 19.56
CA THR A 73 6.57 9.01 20.56
C THR A 73 7.88 8.47 20.00
N THR A 74 8.95 8.51 20.78
CA THR A 74 10.33 8.17 20.31
C THR A 74 10.42 6.87 19.51
N LYS A 75 9.63 5.84 19.86
CA LYS A 75 9.59 4.58 19.11
C LYS A 75 9.04 4.70 17.69
N GLU A 76 8.05 5.55 17.46
CA GLU A 76 7.52 5.83 16.11
C GLU A 76 8.52 6.67 15.31
N GLU A 77 9.18 7.63 15.98
CA GLU A 77 10.24 8.44 15.37
C GLU A 77 11.36 7.53 14.86
N ASP A 78 11.88 6.67 15.73
CA ASP A 78 12.99 5.76 15.45
C ASP A 78 12.68 4.74 14.37
N LYS A 79 11.46 4.16 14.38
CA LYS A 79 11.13 3.01 13.53
C LYS A 79 10.41 3.36 12.24
N ILE A 80 9.71 4.49 12.17
CA ILE A 80 8.90 4.86 11.00
C ILE A 80 9.44 6.15 10.40
N VAL A 81 9.55 7.19 11.22
CA VAL A 81 9.73 8.55 10.71
C VAL A 81 11.15 8.81 10.22
N PHE A 82 12.18 8.48 11.00
CA PHE A 82 13.56 8.67 10.57
C PHE A 82 13.94 7.80 9.38
N PRO A 83 13.59 6.50 9.34
CA PRO A 83 13.83 5.68 8.16
C PRO A 83 13.12 6.22 6.91
N ALA A 84 11.85 6.63 7.02
CA ALA A 84 11.08 7.22 5.92
C ALA A 84 11.75 8.49 5.38
N ARG A 85 12.11 9.41 6.28
CA ARG A 85 12.77 10.67 5.90
C ARG A 85 14.11 10.39 5.23
N LYS A 86 14.95 9.53 5.82
CA LYS A 86 16.25 9.15 5.26
C LYS A 86 16.07 8.60 3.85
N TYR A 87 15.16 7.65 3.68
CA TYR A 87 14.89 7.00 2.41
C TYR A 87 14.48 7.98 1.30
N LEU A 88 13.55 8.90 1.60
CA LEU A 88 13.03 9.89 0.65
C LEU A 88 14.00 11.04 0.34
N SER A 89 14.95 11.30 1.24
CA SER A 89 15.95 12.37 1.05
C SER A 89 17.06 11.97 0.08
N GLU A 90 17.31 10.67 -0.09
CA GLU A 90 18.42 10.16 -0.90
C GLU A 90 18.18 10.30 -2.41
N ASN A 91 16.93 10.33 -2.88
CA ASN A 91 16.61 10.47 -4.31
C ASN A 91 15.18 11.03 -4.49
N PRO A 92 14.96 12.06 -5.34
CA PRO A 92 13.64 12.64 -5.58
C PRO A 92 12.64 11.67 -6.27
N CYS A 93 13.14 10.64 -6.97
CA CYS A 93 12.35 9.61 -7.63
C CYS A 93 11.99 8.42 -6.73
N ARG A 94 12.27 8.53 -5.41
CA ARG A 94 11.85 7.56 -4.41
C ARG A 94 10.51 7.92 -3.81
N TYR A 95 9.70 6.90 -3.64
CA TYR A 95 8.36 6.94 -3.08
C TYR A 95 8.26 5.92 -1.97
N LEU A 96 7.56 6.26 -0.89
CA LEU A 96 7.37 5.39 0.25
C LEU A 96 5.93 4.88 0.28
N LEU A 97 5.77 3.56 0.37
CA LEU A 97 4.49 2.89 0.61
C LEU A 97 4.54 2.26 2.00
N LEU A 98 3.78 2.82 2.94
CA LEU A 98 3.53 2.16 4.23
C LEU A 98 2.30 1.29 4.08
N ILE A 99 2.44 -0.03 4.26
CA ILE A 99 1.38 -1.01 4.08
C ILE A 99 1.17 -1.76 5.38
N ASP A 100 0.02 -1.54 6.01
CA ASP A 100 -0.40 -2.19 7.25
C ASP A 100 -1.36 -3.35 6.94
N ASP A 101 -1.08 -4.49 7.55
CA ASP A 101 -1.84 -5.73 7.48
C ASP A 101 -3.09 -5.64 8.40
N LEU A 102 -4.18 -5.09 7.86
CA LEU A 102 -5.34 -4.69 8.65
C LEU A 102 -6.23 -5.90 8.96
N GLU A 103 -6.08 -6.46 10.16
CA GLU A 103 -6.94 -7.54 10.66
C GLU A 103 -8.41 -7.09 10.84
N ASN A 104 -9.33 -8.04 10.74
CA ASN A 104 -10.77 -7.79 10.75
C ASN A 104 -11.28 -7.12 12.04
N ASP A 105 -10.75 -7.52 13.20
CA ASP A 105 -11.11 -6.92 14.50
C ASP A 105 -10.68 -5.44 14.60
N ARG A 106 -9.73 -5.03 13.77
CA ARG A 106 -9.22 -3.66 13.66
C ARG A 106 -9.85 -2.86 12.53
N ALA A 107 -10.68 -3.46 11.67
CA ALA A 107 -11.29 -2.78 10.52
C ALA A 107 -12.05 -1.50 10.92
N SER A 108 -12.78 -1.55 12.05
CA SER A 108 -13.51 -0.40 12.62
C SER A 108 -12.60 0.77 13.06
N GLN A 109 -11.32 0.51 13.24
CA GLN A 109 -10.31 1.46 13.71
C GLN A 109 -9.40 1.97 12.58
N SER A 110 -9.57 1.48 11.36
CA SER A 110 -8.75 1.79 10.18
C SER A 110 -8.52 3.28 9.98
N GLN A 111 -9.56 4.11 10.10
CA GLN A 111 -9.46 5.57 9.98
C GLN A 111 -8.49 6.19 11.02
N GLN A 112 -8.58 5.74 12.28
CA GLN A 112 -7.74 6.27 13.37
C GLN A 112 -6.29 5.81 13.24
N VAL A 113 -6.08 4.57 12.76
CA VAL A 113 -4.74 4.03 12.47
C VAL A 113 -4.11 4.77 11.30
N PHE A 114 -4.88 5.01 10.23
CA PHE A 114 -4.46 5.81 9.08
C PHE A 114 -3.99 7.21 9.49
N GLU A 115 -4.82 7.91 10.26
CA GLU A 115 -4.49 9.24 10.77
C GLU A 115 -3.24 9.22 11.63
N ARG A 116 -3.04 8.18 12.45
CA ARG A 116 -1.82 8.04 13.25
C ARG A 116 -0.56 7.88 12.39
N TYR A 117 -0.60 7.02 11.36
CA TYR A 117 0.53 6.89 10.42
C TYR A 117 0.79 8.18 9.64
N ARG A 118 -0.26 8.80 9.10
CA ARG A 118 -0.14 10.07 8.38
C ARG A 118 0.44 11.16 9.27
N ASN A 119 -0.09 11.34 10.47
CA ASN A 119 0.44 12.33 11.41
C ASN A 119 1.91 12.08 11.74
N ALA A 120 2.32 10.82 11.93
CA ALA A 120 3.71 10.48 12.18
C ALA A 120 4.62 10.88 10.99
N LEU A 121 4.22 10.53 9.76
CA LEU A 121 4.96 10.90 8.55
C LEU A 121 4.96 12.44 8.34
N ASP A 122 3.79 13.06 8.40
CA ASP A 122 3.58 14.48 8.06
C ASP A 122 4.20 15.45 9.07
N THR A 123 4.55 14.99 10.28
CA THR A 123 5.21 15.83 11.28
C THR A 123 6.69 16.08 10.93
N CYS A 124 7.35 15.18 10.22
CA CYS A 124 8.80 15.27 9.98
C CYS A 124 9.22 15.25 8.51
N LEU A 125 8.31 14.93 7.60
CA LEU A 125 8.57 15.03 6.16
C LEU A 125 8.36 16.47 5.68
N SER A 126 9.22 16.93 4.75
CA SER A 126 8.98 18.18 4.02
C SER A 126 7.73 18.07 3.16
N GLN A 127 7.16 19.19 2.70
CA GLN A 127 5.94 19.16 1.88
C GLN A 127 6.11 18.30 0.62
N GLU A 128 7.26 18.38 -0.03
CA GLU A 128 7.59 17.54 -1.18
C GLU A 128 7.64 16.05 -0.80
N GLN A 129 8.27 15.70 0.33
CA GLN A 129 8.36 14.33 0.81
C GLN A 129 7.00 13.75 1.22
N LYS A 130 6.10 14.58 1.78
CA LYS A 130 4.72 14.16 2.13
C LYS A 130 3.95 13.66 0.91
N ASN A 131 4.16 14.30 -0.24
CA ASN A 131 3.55 13.93 -1.52
C ASN A 131 4.17 12.66 -2.13
N ARG A 132 5.33 12.21 -1.62
CA ARG A 132 6.02 10.99 -2.05
C ARG A 132 5.84 9.83 -1.06
N ALA A 133 5.09 10.02 0.02
CA ALA A 133 4.78 8.98 0.99
C ALA A 133 3.28 8.71 1.03
N SER A 134 2.86 7.44 1.05
CA SER A 134 1.46 7.04 1.23
C SER A 134 1.31 5.92 2.25
N VAL A 135 0.11 5.84 2.80
CA VAL A 135 -0.31 4.81 3.75
C VAL A 135 -1.46 4.02 3.14
N HIS A 136 -1.34 2.69 3.12
CA HIS A 136 -2.32 1.77 2.58
C HIS A 136 -2.54 0.60 3.55
N PHE A 137 -3.62 -0.13 3.33
CA PHE A 137 -3.94 -1.32 4.10
C PHE A 137 -4.17 -2.51 3.17
N LEU A 138 -3.86 -3.70 3.65
CA LEU A 138 -4.38 -4.95 3.11
C LEU A 138 -5.51 -5.40 4.02
N ALA A 139 -6.76 -5.22 3.56
CA ALA A 139 -7.93 -5.43 4.41
C ALA A 139 -8.21 -6.92 4.63
N ASN A 140 -8.33 -7.30 5.90
CA ASN A 140 -8.40 -8.68 6.37
C ASN A 140 -7.20 -9.52 5.95
N MET A 141 -6.04 -8.88 5.85
CA MET A 141 -4.76 -9.44 5.46
C MET A 141 -4.60 -9.78 3.98
N ILE A 142 -3.34 -10.03 3.57
CA ILE A 142 -3.01 -10.34 2.18
C ILE A 142 -3.72 -11.60 1.66
N GLU A 143 -4.01 -12.57 2.55
CA GLU A 143 -4.68 -13.82 2.19
C GLU A 143 -6.12 -13.62 1.71
N ALA A 144 -6.81 -12.55 2.13
CA ALA A 144 -8.15 -12.24 1.64
C ALA A 144 -8.16 -12.16 0.10
N TYR A 145 -7.15 -11.51 -0.48
CA TYR A 145 -7.04 -11.32 -1.93
C TYR A 145 -6.79 -12.61 -2.70
N TYR A 146 -6.35 -13.69 -2.06
CA TYR A 146 -6.19 -14.98 -2.74
C TYR A 146 -7.53 -15.50 -3.24
N PHE A 147 -8.60 -15.28 -2.47
CA PHE A 147 -9.96 -15.68 -2.81
C PHE A 147 -10.55 -14.88 -3.97
N ALA A 148 -9.90 -13.80 -4.41
CA ALA A 148 -10.31 -13.03 -5.57
C ALA A 148 -9.72 -13.55 -6.90
N ASP A 149 -8.76 -14.48 -6.84
CA ASP A 149 -8.18 -15.17 -8.00
C ASP A 149 -7.93 -16.64 -7.62
N SER A 150 -9.00 -17.42 -7.58
CA SER A 150 -8.99 -18.82 -7.15
C SER A 150 -8.07 -19.68 -7.99
N HIS A 151 -7.84 -19.29 -9.26
CA HIS A 151 -6.87 -19.93 -10.14
C HIS A 151 -5.46 -19.94 -9.54
N ALA A 152 -5.04 -18.88 -8.85
CA ALA A 152 -3.73 -18.84 -8.20
C ALA A 152 -3.64 -19.85 -7.04
N ILE A 153 -4.69 -19.95 -6.21
CA ILE A 153 -4.79 -20.96 -5.14
C ILE A 153 -4.77 -22.37 -5.73
N ASN A 154 -5.64 -22.64 -6.71
CA ASN A 154 -5.78 -23.95 -7.34
C ASN A 154 -4.46 -24.43 -7.95
N LYS A 155 -3.73 -23.52 -8.60
CA LYS A 155 -2.45 -23.85 -9.20
C LYS A 155 -1.34 -24.05 -8.17
N ALA A 156 -1.34 -23.30 -7.07
CA ALA A 156 -0.34 -23.42 -6.02
C ALA A 156 -0.56 -24.66 -5.13
N LEU A 157 -1.81 -24.95 -4.78
CA LEU A 157 -2.18 -25.93 -3.75
C LEU A 157 -2.86 -27.19 -4.29
N GLY A 158 -3.16 -27.25 -5.59
CA GLY A 158 -3.86 -28.38 -6.21
C GLY A 158 -5.35 -28.47 -5.85
N THR A 159 -5.99 -27.33 -5.54
CA THR A 159 -7.41 -27.25 -5.16
C THR A 159 -8.32 -27.00 -6.39
N SER A 160 -9.63 -26.91 -6.17
CA SER A 160 -10.63 -26.62 -7.21
C SER A 160 -11.68 -25.63 -6.70
N LEU A 161 -11.21 -24.45 -6.29
CA LEU A 161 -12.01 -23.33 -5.83
C LEU A 161 -12.48 -22.47 -7.00
N GLU A 162 -13.59 -21.77 -6.81
CA GLU A 162 -14.03 -20.67 -7.67
C GLU A 162 -13.70 -19.32 -7.03
N ASP A 163 -13.67 -18.25 -7.81
CA ASP A 163 -13.50 -16.90 -7.28
C ASP A 163 -14.64 -16.58 -6.31
N HIS A 164 -14.29 -15.99 -5.18
CA HIS A 164 -15.28 -15.59 -4.19
C HIS A 164 -16.22 -14.54 -4.77
N SER A 165 -17.53 -14.76 -4.70
CA SER A 165 -18.54 -13.93 -5.36
C SER A 165 -18.71 -12.54 -4.74
N GLU A 166 -18.42 -12.40 -3.45
CA GLU A 166 -18.52 -11.13 -2.72
C GLU A 166 -17.15 -10.47 -2.54
N ASP A 167 -17.15 -9.31 -1.88
CA ASP A 167 -15.95 -8.54 -1.58
C ASP A 167 -15.04 -9.28 -0.59
N VAL A 168 -13.89 -9.73 -1.08
CA VAL A 168 -12.93 -10.52 -0.29
C VAL A 168 -12.35 -9.75 0.89
N GLU A 169 -12.30 -8.42 0.81
CA GLU A 169 -11.86 -7.56 1.93
C GLU A 169 -12.82 -7.62 3.13
N LYS A 170 -13.95 -8.33 3.02
CA LYS A 170 -14.92 -8.58 4.09
C LYS A 170 -14.85 -9.99 4.68
N ILE A 171 -14.00 -10.87 4.15
CA ILE A 171 -13.82 -12.23 4.68
C ILE A 171 -13.16 -12.11 6.07
N PRO A 172 -13.82 -12.49 7.19
CA PRO A 172 -13.32 -12.16 8.53
C PRO A 172 -12.03 -12.91 8.91
N HIS A 173 -11.87 -14.14 8.44
CA HIS A 173 -10.76 -15.03 8.82
C HIS A 173 -10.22 -15.83 7.62
N PRO A 174 -9.64 -15.17 6.60
CA PRO A 174 -9.27 -15.83 5.34
C PRO A 174 -8.23 -16.94 5.56
N LYS A 175 -7.32 -16.78 6.52
CA LYS A 175 -6.36 -17.83 6.93
C LYS A 175 -7.05 -19.10 7.41
N ASN A 176 -8.11 -18.97 8.21
CA ASN A 176 -8.85 -20.12 8.71
C ASN A 176 -9.64 -20.80 7.60
N GLU A 177 -10.10 -20.04 6.60
CA GLU A 177 -10.74 -20.61 5.41
C GLU A 177 -9.74 -21.39 4.55
N LEU A 178 -8.54 -20.84 4.31
CA LEU A 178 -7.47 -21.55 3.61
C LEU A 178 -7.07 -22.84 4.33
N LYS A 179 -6.92 -22.81 5.66
CA LYS A 179 -6.59 -24.00 6.46
C LYS A 179 -7.69 -25.07 6.45
N LYS A 180 -8.95 -24.70 6.22
CA LYS A 180 -10.05 -25.66 6.02
C LYS A 180 -9.99 -26.32 4.65
N ILE A 181 -9.65 -25.55 3.61
CA ILE A 181 -9.54 -26.03 2.23
C ILE A 181 -8.30 -26.92 2.06
N TYR A 182 -7.17 -26.47 2.63
CA TYR A 182 -5.88 -27.14 2.55
C TYR A 182 -5.31 -27.31 3.97
N PRO A 183 -5.63 -28.43 4.65
CA PRO A 183 -5.08 -28.72 5.97
C PRO A 183 -3.55 -28.76 5.93
N GLY A 184 -2.91 -27.90 6.72
CA GLY A 184 -1.45 -27.75 6.73
C GLY A 184 -0.92 -26.55 5.93
N PHE A 185 -1.79 -25.65 5.45
CA PHE A 185 -1.40 -24.40 4.80
C PHE A 185 -0.33 -23.64 5.60
N ASP A 186 0.84 -23.45 4.99
CA ASP A 186 1.93 -22.64 5.52
C ASP A 186 1.88 -21.22 4.94
N GLU A 187 1.61 -20.24 5.79
CA GLU A 187 1.37 -18.84 5.38
C GLU A 187 2.56 -18.25 4.60
N LYS A 188 3.79 -18.67 4.93
CA LYS A 188 5.00 -18.15 4.31
C LYS A 188 5.28 -18.89 3.01
N GLU A 189 5.41 -20.21 3.07
CA GLU A 189 5.79 -21.00 1.90
C GLU A 189 4.68 -21.04 0.85
N ASP A 190 3.45 -21.37 1.27
CA ASP A 190 2.33 -21.53 0.35
C ASP A 190 1.74 -20.18 -0.04
N GLY A 191 1.66 -19.22 0.89
CA GLY A 191 1.28 -17.84 0.59
C GLY A 191 2.22 -17.21 -0.44
N GLY A 192 3.53 -17.42 -0.31
CA GLY A 192 4.52 -16.98 -1.30
C GLY A 192 4.34 -17.61 -2.69
N LYS A 193 3.93 -18.89 -2.77
CA LYS A 193 3.60 -19.55 -4.05
C LYS A 193 2.35 -18.93 -4.69
N ILE A 194 1.30 -18.69 -3.89
CA ILE A 194 0.05 -18.09 -4.37
C ILE A 194 0.30 -16.66 -4.89
N LEU A 195 1.01 -15.83 -4.13
CA LEU A 195 1.31 -14.43 -4.51
C LEU A 195 2.08 -14.30 -5.82
N LYS A 196 3.00 -15.23 -6.09
CA LYS A 196 3.71 -15.27 -7.38
C LYS A 196 2.78 -15.54 -8.56
N LEU A 197 1.67 -16.24 -8.33
CA LEU A 197 0.69 -16.59 -9.36
C LEU A 197 -0.50 -15.63 -9.42
N LEU A 198 -0.74 -14.86 -8.36
CA LEU A 198 -1.87 -13.95 -8.23
C LEU A 198 -1.90 -12.90 -9.35
N ARG A 199 -3.05 -12.73 -10.01
CA ARG A 199 -3.27 -11.77 -11.10
C ARG A 199 -4.05 -10.57 -10.58
N VAL A 200 -3.34 -9.49 -10.25
CA VAL A 200 -4.00 -8.30 -9.67
C VAL A 200 -4.94 -7.62 -10.65
N GLU A 201 -4.64 -7.68 -11.95
CA GLU A 201 -5.54 -7.24 -13.01
C GLU A 201 -6.89 -7.95 -12.94
N HIS A 202 -6.90 -9.26 -12.69
CA HIS A 202 -8.14 -10.05 -12.53
C HIS A 202 -8.88 -9.68 -11.24
N ILE A 203 -8.14 -9.51 -10.14
CA ILE A 203 -8.72 -9.11 -8.84
C ILE A 203 -9.41 -7.75 -8.94
N LEU A 204 -8.75 -6.77 -9.56
CA LEU A 204 -9.22 -5.39 -9.64
C LEU A 204 -10.19 -5.14 -10.79
N ALA A 205 -10.31 -6.07 -11.75
CA ALA A 205 -11.33 -6.07 -12.80
C ALA A 205 -12.77 -6.07 -12.27
N ARG A 206 -12.99 -6.43 -10.99
CA ARG A 206 -14.30 -6.36 -10.34
C ARG A 206 -14.47 -5.01 -9.66
N PRO A 207 -15.23 -4.05 -10.24
CA PRO A 207 -15.23 -2.67 -9.77
C PRO A 207 -15.85 -2.48 -8.38
N HIS A 208 -16.61 -3.44 -7.86
CA HIS A 208 -17.39 -3.32 -6.62
C HIS A 208 -16.73 -3.99 -5.40
N THR A 209 -15.48 -4.45 -5.52
CA THR A 209 -14.73 -5.12 -4.44
C THR A 209 -13.32 -4.56 -4.32
N CYS A 210 -12.55 -4.96 -3.31
CA CYS A 210 -11.10 -4.69 -3.21
C CYS A 210 -10.74 -3.20 -3.17
N ALA A 211 -11.49 -2.40 -2.40
CA ALA A 211 -11.37 -0.95 -2.36
C ALA A 211 -10.00 -0.48 -1.87
N TYR A 212 -9.41 -1.15 -0.87
CA TYR A 212 -8.09 -0.80 -0.35
C TYR A 212 -6.99 -1.13 -1.34
N LEU A 213 -7.02 -2.33 -1.94
CA LEU A 213 -6.04 -2.73 -2.95
C LEU A 213 -6.11 -1.83 -4.20
N ARG A 214 -7.31 -1.47 -4.65
CA ARG A 214 -7.47 -0.55 -5.78
C ARG A 214 -6.89 0.82 -5.50
N THR A 215 -7.13 1.38 -4.31
CA THR A 215 -6.54 2.68 -3.93
C THR A 215 -5.01 2.62 -3.89
N LEU A 216 -4.42 1.52 -3.40
CA LEU A 216 -2.97 1.31 -3.45
C LEU A 216 -2.42 1.32 -4.88
N PHE A 217 -2.99 0.49 -5.76
CA PHE A 217 -2.55 0.42 -7.16
C PHE A 217 -2.77 1.73 -7.90
N TYR A 218 -3.87 2.43 -7.63
CA TYR A 218 -4.16 3.71 -8.26
C TYR A 218 -3.14 4.77 -7.84
N TRP A 219 -2.75 4.81 -6.57
CA TRP A 219 -1.72 5.73 -6.10
C TRP A 219 -0.38 5.46 -6.78
N CYS A 220 0.04 4.20 -6.85
CA CYS A 220 1.26 3.81 -7.58
C CYS A 220 1.18 4.22 -9.05
N TYR A 221 0.04 4.00 -9.72
CA TYR A 221 -0.16 4.41 -11.10
C TYR A 221 -0.04 5.93 -11.28
N GLN A 222 -0.65 6.74 -10.41
CA GLN A 222 -0.50 8.20 -10.45
C GLN A 222 0.95 8.67 -10.25
N VAL A 223 1.74 7.94 -9.47
CA VAL A 223 3.18 8.20 -9.37
C VAL A 223 3.88 7.93 -10.70
N LEU A 224 3.60 6.78 -11.32
CA LEU A 224 4.22 6.38 -12.58
C LEU A 224 3.82 7.31 -13.74
N GLN A 225 2.63 7.91 -13.70
CA GLN A 225 2.18 8.92 -14.67
C GLN A 225 3.05 10.19 -14.67
N LYS A 226 3.91 10.39 -13.67
CA LYS A 226 4.90 11.46 -13.67
C LYS A 226 6.11 11.18 -14.57
N HIS A 227 6.17 10.01 -15.21
CA HIS A 227 7.19 9.73 -16.20
C HIS A 227 7.07 10.71 -17.38
N PRO A 228 8.16 11.30 -17.89
CA PRO A 228 8.10 12.29 -18.97
C PRO A 228 7.53 11.75 -20.28
N ASP A 229 7.74 10.47 -20.55
CA ASP A 229 7.17 9.77 -21.70
C ASP A 229 5.90 9.04 -21.25
N SER A 230 4.74 9.49 -21.75
CA SER A 230 3.43 8.90 -21.44
C SER A 230 3.19 7.56 -22.13
N GLU A 231 3.85 7.31 -23.27
CA GLU A 231 3.66 6.09 -24.07
C GLU A 231 4.22 4.86 -23.33
N ILE A 232 5.17 5.05 -22.41
CA ILE A 232 5.75 3.97 -21.63
C ILE A 232 4.73 3.23 -20.74
N LEU A 233 3.58 3.87 -20.45
CA LEU A 233 2.50 3.29 -19.67
C LEU A 233 1.43 2.60 -20.52
N GLU A 234 1.49 2.68 -21.86
CA GLU A 234 0.52 1.99 -22.74
C GLU A 234 0.41 0.49 -22.48
N PRO A 235 1.50 -0.26 -22.17
CA PRO A 235 1.39 -1.67 -21.80
C PRO A 235 0.56 -1.90 -20.52
N PHE A 236 0.46 -0.89 -19.66
CA PHE A 236 -0.34 -0.92 -18.45
C PHE A 236 -1.77 -0.43 -18.74
N GLN A 237 -2.67 -1.37 -19.04
CA GLN A 237 -4.08 -1.07 -19.33
C GLN A 237 -4.84 -0.67 -18.07
N ALA A 238 -4.75 0.61 -17.69
CA ALA A 238 -5.33 1.16 -16.46
C ALA A 238 -6.85 0.92 -16.34
N GLU A 239 -7.55 0.79 -17.45
CA GLU A 239 -8.98 0.49 -17.53
C GLU A 239 -9.31 -0.87 -16.91
N GLN A 240 -8.41 -1.87 -17.04
CA GLN A 240 -8.59 -3.22 -16.45
C GLN A 240 -8.66 -3.18 -14.93
N TYR A 241 -8.07 -2.17 -14.30
CA TYR A 241 -8.02 -2.00 -12.85
C TYR A 241 -9.21 -1.19 -12.30
N HIS A 242 -10.03 -0.62 -13.18
CA HIS A 242 -11.18 0.23 -12.83
C HIS A 242 -10.86 1.38 -11.87
N PHE A 243 -9.71 2.05 -12.00
CA PHE A 243 -9.33 3.14 -11.07
C PHE A 243 -10.33 4.30 -10.98
N ARG A 244 -11.02 4.63 -12.08
CA ARG A 244 -12.02 5.71 -12.13
C ARG A 244 -13.47 5.24 -12.00
N GLY A 245 -13.74 3.96 -12.25
CA GLY A 245 -15.09 3.38 -12.27
C GLY A 245 -15.37 2.35 -11.18
N GLY A 246 -14.37 2.00 -10.37
CA GLY A 246 -14.47 1.09 -9.25
C GLY A 246 -14.50 1.81 -7.90
N ILE A 247 -14.84 1.07 -6.85
CA ILE A 247 -14.84 1.57 -5.49
C ILE A 247 -13.41 1.85 -5.02
N LEU A 248 -13.22 2.94 -4.28
CA LEU A 248 -11.95 3.29 -3.67
C LEU A 248 -12.14 3.34 -2.16
N SER A 249 -11.12 2.92 -1.41
CA SER A 249 -11.14 2.98 0.06
C SER A 249 -11.35 4.41 0.55
N GLU A 250 -12.44 4.65 1.30
CA GLU A 250 -12.76 5.96 1.87
C GLU A 250 -11.66 6.49 2.79
N VAL A 251 -10.96 5.58 3.49
CA VAL A 251 -9.90 5.91 4.44
C VAL A 251 -8.67 6.46 3.73
N THR A 252 -8.23 5.81 2.65
CA THR A 252 -6.94 6.10 2.01
C THR A 252 -7.06 6.97 0.76
N ARG A 253 -8.27 7.12 0.20
CA ARG A 253 -8.54 7.86 -1.04
C ARG A 253 -8.07 9.32 -1.01
N LYS A 254 -8.15 10.00 0.13
CA LYS A 254 -7.73 11.42 0.26
C LYS A 254 -6.30 11.67 -0.21
N GLN A 255 -5.43 10.66 -0.17
CA GLN A 255 -4.05 10.76 -0.65
C GLN A 255 -3.94 10.84 -2.18
N LEU A 256 -4.94 10.35 -2.92
CA LEU A 256 -5.03 10.47 -4.38
C LEU A 256 -5.38 11.90 -4.78
N ASP A 257 -6.30 12.53 -4.04
CA ASP A 257 -6.76 13.89 -4.33
C ASP A 257 -5.60 14.89 -4.16
N ASN A 258 -4.79 14.72 -3.10
CA ASN A 258 -3.61 15.55 -2.84
C ASN A 258 -2.54 15.47 -3.95
N MET A 259 -2.50 14.38 -4.72
CA MET A 259 -1.59 14.26 -5.88
C MET A 259 -2.13 15.03 -7.09
N ALA A 260 -3.44 15.07 -7.28
CA ALA A 260 -4.09 15.78 -8.37
C ALA A 260 -4.03 17.31 -8.23
N GLU A 261 -3.97 17.82 -6.99
CA GLU A 261 -3.87 19.25 -6.69
C GLU A 261 -2.45 19.82 -6.81
N ASN A 262 -1.43 18.97 -6.93
CA ASN A 262 -0.04 19.38 -7.15
C ASN A 262 0.56 18.76 -8.44
N PRO A 263 -0.03 19.00 -9.63
CA PRO A 263 0.55 18.56 -10.87
C PRO A 263 1.69 19.53 -11.23
N THR A 264 2.89 19.32 -10.65
CA THR A 264 4.14 19.99 -11.06
C THR A 264 4.05 21.51 -11.27
N ALA A 265 4.44 22.29 -10.26
CA ALA A 265 4.91 23.66 -10.48
C ALA A 265 6.16 23.69 -11.38
#